data_AF-A0A356D5U6-F1
#
_entry.id   AF-A0A356D5U6-F1
#
_cell.length_a   1.000
_cell.length_b   1.000
_cell.length_c   1.000
_cell.angle_alpha   90.00
_cell.angle_beta   90.00
_cell.angle_gamma   90.00
#
_symmetry.space_group_name_H-M   'P 1'
#
loop_
_entity.id
_entity.type
_entity.pdbx_description
1 polymer ?
#
loop_
_entity_poly.entity_id
_entity_poly.type
_entity_poly.pdbx_seq_one_letter_code
_entity_poly.pdbx_strand_id
1 'polypeptide(L)' 'MLLVSCGNTPPKLIPVQSPPIPAQLTADCPQPDIPEQMDWKDMPQLLADAMNSIAKCNLDKKAIREIEIKRLAQ' A
#
# COMPACT_ATOMS: atom_id res chain seq x y z
N MET A 1 18.45 -52.09 -31.05
CA MET A 1 18.70 -51.22 -29.89
C MET A 1 17.83 -49.99 -30.06
N LEU A 2 16.66 -49.99 -29.43
CA LEU A 2 15.93 -48.75 -29.18
C LEU A 2 16.37 -48.25 -27.81
N LEU A 3 16.27 -46.95 -27.61
CA LEU A 3 15.86 -46.26 -26.37
C LEU A 3 16.75 -45.05 -26.11
N VAL A 4 16.31 -43.90 -26.60
CA VAL A 4 15.85 -42.82 -25.71
C VAL A 4 14.94 -41.91 -26.52
N SER A 5 13.70 -41.76 -26.07
CA SER A 5 12.74 -40.80 -26.62
C SER A 5 13.10 -39.41 -26.10
N CYS A 6 13.30 -38.44 -26.99
CA CYS A 6 13.39 -37.02 -26.63
C CYS A 6 12.02 -36.52 -26.19
N GLY A 7 11.68 -36.75 -24.92
CA GLY A 7 10.52 -36.15 -24.28
C GLY A 7 10.85 -34.75 -23.80
N ASN A 8 10.52 -33.71 -24.59
CA ASN A 8 10.48 -32.34 -24.07
C ASN A 8 9.34 -32.23 -23.07
N THR A 9 9.65 -32.27 -21.78
CA THR A 9 8.68 -32.01 -20.71
C THR A 9 8.50 -30.50 -20.59
N PRO A 10 7.31 -29.95 -20.85
CA PRO A 10 7.07 -28.53 -20.62
C PRO A 10 7.23 -28.22 -19.13
N PRO A 11 7.91 -27.12 -18.75
CA PRO A 11 8.11 -26.78 -17.36
C PRO A 11 6.76 -26.51 -16.68
N LYS A 12 6.59 -27.08 -15.48
CA LYS A 12 5.43 -26.80 -14.63
C LYS A 12 5.57 -25.39 -14.07
N LEU A 13 4.75 -24.45 -14.54
CA LEU A 13 4.66 -23.11 -13.97
C LEU A 13 3.93 -23.20 -12.64
N ILE A 14 4.58 -22.72 -11.57
CA ILE A 14 3.98 -22.58 -10.25
C ILE A 14 3.56 -21.11 -10.11
N PRO A 15 2.30 -20.81 -9.79
CA PRO A 15 1.88 -19.44 -9.56
C PRO A 15 2.68 -18.86 -8.38
N VAL A 16 3.30 -17.72 -8.60
CA VAL A 16 4.06 -17.00 -7.57
C VAL A 16 3.06 -16.26 -6.69
N GLN A 17 3.18 -16.43 -5.38
CA GLN A 17 2.39 -15.65 -4.43
C GLN A 17 2.85 -14.19 -4.49
N SER A 18 1.89 -13.26 -4.62
CA SER A 18 2.17 -11.83 -4.55
C SER A 18 2.85 -11.47 -3.22
N PRO A 19 3.91 -10.64 -3.24
CA PRO A 19 4.56 -10.21 -2.02
C PRO A 19 3.57 -9.43 -1.13
N PRO A 20 3.70 -9.52 0.21
CA PRO A 20 2.84 -8.79 1.12
C PRO A 20 2.99 -7.27 0.89
N ILE A 21 1.95 -6.52 1.24
CA ILE A 21 2.00 -5.05 1.19
C ILE A 21 3.07 -4.56 2.16
N PRO A 22 3.99 -3.66 1.74
CA PRO A 22 4.95 -3.06 2.64
C PRO A 22 4.27 -2.41 3.85
N ALA A 23 4.77 -2.70 5.06
CA ALA A 23 4.17 -2.24 6.30
C ALA A 23 4.03 -0.70 6.37
N GLN A 24 4.94 0.02 5.71
CA GLN A 24 4.93 1.48 5.64
C GLN A 24 3.69 2.03 4.91
N LEU A 25 3.14 1.28 3.94
CA LEU A 25 1.94 1.68 3.20
C LEU A 25 0.66 1.46 4.01
N THR A 26 0.66 0.52 4.93
CA THR A 26 -0.47 0.20 5.81
C THR A 26 -0.33 0.80 7.21
N ALA A 27 0.68 1.65 7.42
CA ALA A 27 0.89 2.33 8.69
C ALA A 27 -0.29 3.26 9.05
N ASP A 28 -0.33 3.66 10.31
CA ASP A 28 -1.31 4.62 10.78
C ASP A 28 -1.13 5.98 10.09
N CYS A 29 -2.23 6.73 9.97
CA CYS A 29 -2.18 8.04 9.35
C CYS A 29 -1.34 8.98 10.21
N PRO A 30 -0.39 9.74 9.63
CA PRO A 30 0.39 10.69 10.39
C PRO A 30 -0.53 11.75 11.00
N GLN A 31 -0.32 12.06 12.28
CA GLN A 31 -0.99 13.19 12.91
C GLN A 31 -0.12 14.44 12.74
N PRO A 32 -0.72 15.63 12.59
CA PRO A 32 0.05 16.86 12.65
C PRO A 32 0.65 17.02 14.05
N ASP A 33 1.82 17.61 14.13
CA ASP A 33 2.46 17.94 15.40
C ASP A 33 1.63 19.00 16.13
N ILE A 34 1.18 18.68 17.35
CA ILE A 34 0.44 19.61 18.19
C ILE A 34 1.45 20.28 19.14
N PRO A 35 1.64 21.61 19.06
CA PRO A 35 2.56 22.30 19.95
C PRO A 35 2.05 22.30 21.39
N GLU A 36 2.96 22.24 22.36
CA GLU A 36 2.63 22.28 23.79
C GLU A 36 1.99 23.63 24.20
N GLN A 37 2.35 24.71 23.50
CA GLN A 37 1.79 26.04 23.67
C GLN A 37 1.32 26.55 22.31
N MET A 38 0.07 27.01 22.22
CA MET A 38 -0.48 27.62 21.02
C MET A 38 -1.43 28.76 21.41
N ASP A 39 -1.40 29.85 20.65
CA ASP A 39 -2.42 30.89 20.77
C ASP A 39 -3.64 30.52 19.91
N TRP A 40 -4.81 31.07 20.28
CA TRP A 40 -6.05 30.86 19.51
C TRP A 40 -5.92 31.23 18.03
N LYS A 41 -5.01 32.15 17.70
CA LYS A 41 -4.73 32.58 16.32
C LYS A 41 -4.06 31.48 15.49
N ASP A 42 -3.36 30.54 16.11
CA ASP A 42 -2.64 29.46 15.43
C ASP A 42 -3.55 28.25 15.14
N MET A 43 -4.69 28.15 15.84
CA MET A 43 -5.66 27.08 15.70
C MET A 43 -6.14 26.83 14.25
N PRO A 44 -6.42 27.87 13.43
CA PRO A 44 -6.84 27.66 12.04
C PRO A 44 -5.78 26.95 11.19
N GLN A 45 -4.49 27.25 11.42
CA GLN A 45 -3.41 26.59 10.70
C GLN A 45 -3.30 25.12 11.11
N LEU A 46 -3.35 24.82 12.42
CA LEU A 46 -3.35 23.44 12.91
C LEU A 46 -4.54 22.64 12.37
N LEU A 47 -5.73 23.26 12.27
CA LEU A 47 -6.89 22.62 11.66
C LEU A 47 -6.67 22.32 10.17
N ALA A 48 -6.11 23.27 9.42
CA ALA A 48 -5.79 23.05 8.01
C ALA A 48 -4.79 21.91 7.82
N ASP A 49 -3.75 21.85 8.65
CA ASP A 49 -2.73 20.81 8.61
C ASP A 49 -3.32 19.43 8.96
N ALA A 50 -4.19 19.37 9.97
CA ALA A 50 -4.93 18.16 10.31
C ALA A 50 -5.82 17.68 9.15
N MET A 51 -6.59 18.59 8.56
CA MET A 51 -7.46 18.26 7.42
C MET A 51 -6.67 17.76 6.21
N ASN A 52 -5.53 18.40 5.91
CA ASN A 52 -4.65 17.98 4.82
C ASN A 52 -4.05 16.60 5.07
N SER A 53 -3.60 16.32 6.30
CA SER A 53 -3.09 14.99 6.65
C SER A 53 -4.15 13.89 6.46
N ILE A 54 -5.37 14.14 6.94
CA ILE A 54 -6.50 13.21 6.79
C ILE A 54 -6.84 13.00 5.31
N ALA A 55 -6.92 14.07 4.53
CA ALA A 55 -7.23 14.01 3.11
C ALA A 55 -6.19 13.17 2.35
N LYS A 56 -4.90 13.44 2.60
CA LYS A 56 -3.80 12.69 2.01
C LYS A 56 -3.85 11.21 2.40
N CYS A 57 -3.99 10.91 3.69
CA CYS A 57 -4.03 9.52 4.15
C CYS A 57 -5.21 8.74 3.54
N ASN A 58 -6.38 9.38 3.44
CA ASN A 58 -7.56 8.74 2.84
C ASN A 58 -7.35 8.43 1.35
N LEU A 59 -6.71 9.34 0.62
CA LEU A 59 -6.35 9.12 -0.78
C LEU A 59 -5.36 7.97 -0.93
N ASP A 60 -4.30 7.96 -0.13
CA ASP A 60 -3.27 6.92 -0.15
C ASP A 60 -3.87 5.53 0.19
N LYS A 61 -4.69 5.45 1.24
CA LYS A 61 -5.40 4.21 1.63
C LYS A 61 -6.38 3.73 0.58
N LYS A 62 -7.07 4.65 -0.11
CA LYS A 62 -7.94 4.30 -1.24
C LYS A 62 -7.13 3.70 -2.39
N ALA A 63 -6.02 4.33 -2.77
CA ALA A 63 -5.15 3.84 -3.84
C ALA A 63 -4.59 2.45 -3.54
N ILE A 64 -4.16 2.20 -2.30
CA ILE A 64 -3.69 0.87 -1.87
C ILE A 64 -4.78 -0.18 -2.02
N ARG A 65 -6.01 0.11 -1.59
CA ARG A 65 -7.15 -0.82 -1.75
C ARG A 65 -7.42 -1.13 -3.21
N GLU A 66 -7.39 -0.12 -4.10
CA GLU A 66 -7.61 -0.31 -5.53
C GLU A 66 -6.50 -1.15 -6.19
N ILE A 67 -5.25 -0.94 -5.79
CA ILE A 67 -4.11 -1.76 -6.25
C ILE A 67 -4.27 -3.20 -5.79
N GLU A 68 -4.67 -3.42 -4.54
CA GLU A 68 -4.83 -4.76 -3.99
C GLU A 68 -6.01 -5.51 -4.63
N ILE A 69 -7.13 -4.82 -4.90
CA ILE A 69 -8.24 -5.39 -5.69
C ILE A 69 -7.74 -5.86 -7.07
N LYS A 70 -6.91 -5.05 -7.75
CA LYS A 70 -6.35 -5.41 -9.06
C LYS A 70 -5.38 -6.59 -8.98
N ARG A 71 -4.62 -6.72 -7.89
CA ARG A 71 -3.72 -7.86 -7.65
C ARG A 71 -4.47 -9.16 -7.41
N LEU A 72 -5.59 -9.10 -6.68
CA LEU A 72 -6.45 -10.27 -6.41
C LEU A 72 -7.27 -10.72 -7.63
N ALA A 73 -7.44 -9.85 -8.62
CA ALA A 73 -8.13 -10.17 -9.87
C ALA A 73 -7.22 -10.78 -10.95
N GLN A 74 -5.90 -10.89 -10.70
CA GLN A 74 -4.93 -11.57 -11.56
C GLN A 74 -4.78 -13.04 -11.16
#